data_AF-A0A259IUH6-F1
#
_entry.id   AF-A0A259IUH6-F1
#
_cell.length_a   1.000
_cell.length_b   1.000
_cell.length_c   1.000
_cell.angle_alpha   90.00
_cell.angle_beta   90.00
_cell.angle_gamma   90.00
#
_symmetry.space_group_name_H-M   'P 1'
#
loop_
_entity.id
_entity.type
_entity.pdbx_description
1 polymer ?
#
loop_
_entity_poly.entity_id
_entity_poly.type
_entity_poly.pdbx_seq_one_letter_code
_entity_poly.pdbx_strand_id
1 'polypeptide(L)'
;MSTPADDLPALEARIGHVFADRDLIELALTHISAVKGNAPRLRSYQRLEFLGDHVLGSIVSDMLFTAFPEAEEGELSRRLAELVREEACAEVAEDMGVGDCI
;
A
#
# COMPACT_ATOMS: atom_id res chain seq x y z
N MET A 1 4.29 -10.65 22.30
CA MET A 1 3.40 -10.24 21.20
C MET A 1 3.29 -8.73 21.34
N SER A 2 4.13 -8.00 20.60
CA SER A 2 4.04 -6.54 20.53
C SER A 2 2.72 -6.16 19.87
N THR A 3 2.12 -5.07 20.30
CA THR A 3 0.88 -4.57 19.72
C THR A 3 1.25 -3.81 18.44
N PRO A 4 0.43 -3.75 17.37
CA PRO A 4 0.71 -2.91 16.19
C PRO A 4 1.04 -1.44 16.53
N ALA A 5 0.59 -0.96 17.69
CA ALA A 5 0.91 0.37 18.22
C ALA A 5 2.38 0.57 18.67
N ASP A 6 3.08 -0.50 19.06
CA ASP A 6 4.46 -0.42 19.57
C ASP A 6 5.50 -0.32 18.43
N ASP A 7 5.17 -0.84 17.25
CA ASP A 7 6.08 -0.91 16.10
C ASP A 7 5.85 0.21 15.06
N LEU A 8 4.80 1.02 15.24
CA LEU A 8 4.44 2.11 14.33
C LEU A 8 5.55 3.15 14.12
N PRO A 9 6.26 3.67 15.17
CA PRO A 9 7.36 4.61 14.96
C PRO A 9 8.52 4.03 14.14
N ALA A 10 8.75 2.72 14.26
CA ALA A 10 9.77 2.03 13.47
C ALA A 10 9.35 1.93 12.01
N LEU A 11 8.07 1.64 11.74
CA LEU A 11 7.51 1.64 10.39
C LEU A 11 7.60 3.03 9.75
N GLU A 12 7.15 4.08 10.45
CA GLU A 12 7.24 5.48 9.97
C GLU A 12 8.67 5.88 9.60
N ALA A 13 9.66 5.43 10.37
CA ALA A 13 11.07 5.65 10.07
C ALA A 13 11.55 4.87 8.84
N ARG A 14 11.11 3.60 8.66
CA ARG A 14 11.46 2.77 7.49
C ARG A 14 10.90 3.34 6.19
N ILE A 15 9.64 3.78 6.20
CA ILE A 15 8.98 4.36 5.01
C ILE A 15 9.29 5.85 4.81
N GLY A 16 9.96 6.50 5.78
CA GLY A 16 10.31 7.92 5.71
C GLY A 16 9.11 8.87 5.77
N HIS A 17 7.99 8.44 6.35
CA HIS A 17 6.76 9.21 6.43
C HIS A 17 6.16 9.13 7.83
N VAL A 18 5.84 10.30 8.40
CA VAL A 18 5.14 10.42 9.68
C VAL A 18 3.69 10.80 9.41
N PHE A 19 2.75 10.00 9.89
CA PHE A 19 1.34 10.24 9.66
C PHE A 19 0.83 11.35 10.58
N ALA A 20 0.21 12.37 9.99
CA ALA A 20 -0.44 13.44 10.76
C ALA A 20 -1.66 12.94 11.54
N ASP A 21 -2.33 11.92 10.99
CA ASP A 21 -3.47 11.25 11.59
C ASP A 21 -3.12 9.77 11.82
N ARG A 22 -3.04 9.36 13.08
CA ARG A 22 -2.68 7.98 13.46
C ARG A 22 -3.77 6.98 13.14
N ASP A 23 -5.03 7.41 13.12
CA ASP A 23 -6.15 6.52 12.83
C ASP A 23 -6.06 6.01 11.38
N LEU A 24 -5.45 6.78 10.48
CA LEU A 24 -5.24 6.40 9.08
C LEU A 24 -4.26 5.23 8.93
N ILE A 25 -3.13 5.26 9.61
CA ILE A 25 -2.13 4.17 9.52
C ILE A 25 -2.57 2.93 10.30
N GLU A 26 -3.25 3.10 11.44
CA GLU A 26 -3.88 1.98 12.14
C GLU A 26 -4.94 1.28 11.26
N LEU A 27 -5.74 2.07 10.53
CA LEU A 27 -6.73 1.53 9.59
C LEU A 27 -6.05 0.80 8.41
N ALA A 28 -4.96 1.36 7.87
CA ALA A 28 -4.19 0.75 6.78
C ALA A 28 -3.53 -0.58 7.19
N LEU A 29 -3.18 -0.75 8.47
CA LEU A 29 -2.61 -1.98 9.03
C LEU A 29 -3.68 -2.97 9.54
N THR A 30 -4.97 -2.64 9.46
CA THR A 30 -6.03 -3.52 9.98
C THR A 30 -6.60 -4.42 8.88
N HIS A 31 -6.20 -5.69 8.88
CA HIS A 31 -6.80 -6.71 8.03
C HIS A 31 -8.24 -7.05 8.46
N ILE A 32 -9.11 -7.43 7.50
CA ILE A 32 -10.53 -7.69 7.75
C ILE A 32 -10.76 -8.80 8.79
N SER A 33 -9.86 -9.77 8.91
CA SER A 33 -9.93 -10.84 9.92
C SER A 33 -9.77 -10.32 11.37
N ALA A 34 -9.12 -9.18 11.57
CA ALA A 34 -8.95 -8.55 12.86
C ALA A 34 -10.19 -7.74 13.30
N VAL A 35 -11.13 -7.46 12.37
CA VAL A 35 -12.37 -6.73 12.66
C VAL A 35 -13.35 -7.65 13.40
N LYS A 36 -13.56 -7.41 14.70
CA LYS A 36 -14.42 -8.23 15.57
C LYS A 36 -15.89 -7.77 15.59
N GLY A 37 -16.81 -8.74 15.71
CA GLY A 37 -18.23 -8.49 16.00
C GLY A 37 -19.01 -7.79 14.88
N ASN A 38 -20.04 -7.01 15.24
CA ASN A 38 -20.85 -6.21 14.31
C ASN A 38 -20.16 -4.89 13.89
N ALA A 39 -18.84 -4.78 14.07
CA ALA A 39 -18.13 -3.58 13.68
C ALA A 39 -18.24 -3.37 12.15
N PRO A 40 -18.40 -2.12 11.68
CA PRO A 40 -18.47 -1.85 10.25
C PRO A 40 -17.18 -2.31 9.54
N ARG A 41 -17.31 -2.94 8.37
CA ARG A 41 -16.17 -3.27 7.48
C ARG A 41 -15.32 -2.04 7.11
N LEU A 42 -15.87 -0.84 7.31
CA LEU A 42 -15.18 0.45 7.26
C LEU A 42 -13.95 0.55 8.16
N ARG A 43 -13.78 -0.37 9.12
CA ARG A 43 -12.62 -0.46 10.03
C ARG A 43 -11.50 -1.39 9.53
N SER A 44 -11.46 -1.68 8.23
CA SER A 44 -10.36 -2.41 7.61
C SER A 44 -9.72 -1.58 6.50
N TYR A 45 -8.53 -1.97 6.06
CA TYR A 45 -7.79 -1.26 5.03
C TYR A 45 -8.48 -1.24 3.66
N GLN A 46 -9.50 -2.07 3.39
CA GLN A 46 -10.04 -2.32 2.05
C GLN A 46 -10.40 -1.06 1.24
N ARG A 47 -10.90 -0.02 1.91
CA ARG A 47 -11.20 1.26 1.23
C ARG A 47 -9.96 2.07 0.91
N LEU A 48 -8.94 1.99 1.77
CA LEU A 48 -7.64 2.61 1.55
C LEU A 48 -6.89 1.87 0.44
N GLU A 49 -6.96 0.55 0.40
CA GLU A 49 -6.43 -0.30 -0.69
C GLU A 49 -7.04 0.11 -2.04
N PHE A 50 -8.37 0.17 -2.14
CA PHE A 50 -9.03 0.62 -3.38
C PHE A 50 -8.53 1.99 -3.87
N LEU A 51 -8.34 2.96 -2.95
CA LEU A 51 -7.80 4.26 -3.30
C LEU A 51 -6.32 4.17 -3.67
N GLY A 52 -5.55 3.41 -2.89
CA GLY A 52 -4.12 3.21 -3.03
C GLY A 52 -3.73 2.59 -4.36
N ASP A 53 -4.47 1.58 -4.83
CA ASP A 53 -4.25 0.93 -6.12
C ASP A 53 -4.35 1.92 -7.28
N HIS A 54 -5.36 2.81 -7.23
CA HIS A 54 -5.52 3.85 -8.26
C HIS A 54 -4.46 4.94 -8.18
N VAL A 55 -4.04 5.33 -6.98
CA VAL A 55 -2.96 6.31 -6.78
C VAL A 55 -1.63 5.74 -7.27
N LEU A 56 -1.29 4.52 -6.86
CA LEU A 56 -0.08 3.81 -7.29
C LEU A 56 -0.07 3.62 -8.80
N GLY A 57 -1.17 3.15 -9.38
CA GLY A 57 -1.32 2.99 -10.83
C GLY A 57 -1.10 4.29 -11.59
N SER A 58 -1.62 5.41 -11.09
CA SER A 58 -1.42 6.73 -11.70
C SER A 58 0.05 7.17 -11.65
N ILE A 59 0.73 6.99 -10.52
CA ILE A 59 2.15 7.37 -10.37
C ILE A 59 3.03 6.52 -11.28
N VAL A 60 2.84 5.20 -11.29
CA VAL A 60 3.63 4.29 -12.13
C VAL A 60 3.33 4.54 -13.62
N SER A 61 2.09 4.86 -13.98
CA SER A 61 1.74 5.26 -15.34
C SER A 61 2.49 6.50 -15.81
N ASP A 62 2.58 7.54 -14.97
CA ASP A 62 3.34 8.77 -15.25
C ASP A 62 4.84 8.49 -15.39
N MET A 63 5.39 7.65 -14.51
CA MET A 63 6.79 7.20 -14.59
C MET A 63 7.08 6.46 -15.90
N LEU A 64 6.21 5.53 -16.31
CA LEU A 64 6.38 4.77 -17.55
C LEU A 64 6.24 5.67 -18.79
N PHE A 65 5.26 6.58 -18.79
CA PHE A 65 5.06 7.54 -19.86
C PHE A 65 6.29 8.43 -20.08
N THR A 66 6.92 8.89 -18.99
CA THR A 66 8.13 9.71 -19.05
C THR A 66 9.38 8.91 -19.42
N ALA A 67 9.51 7.68 -18.90
CA ALA A 67 10.69 6.84 -19.12
C ALA A 67 10.74 6.21 -20.52
N PHE A 68 9.58 5.97 -21.14
CA PHE A 68 9.46 5.30 -22.44
C PHE A 68 8.66 6.14 -23.45
N PRO A 69 9.19 7.30 -23.90
CA PRO A 69 8.46 8.25 -24.75
C PRO A 69 8.08 7.71 -26.14
N GLU A 70 8.72 6.61 -26.59
CA GLU A 70 8.46 5.97 -27.88
C GLU A 70 7.62 4.69 -27.77
N ALA A 71 7.24 4.28 -26.54
CA ALA A 71 6.44 3.08 -26.35
C ALA A 71 4.97 3.31 -26.73
N GLU A 72 4.37 2.30 -27.36
CA GLU A 72 2.93 2.29 -27.63
C GLU A 72 2.12 2.04 -26.35
N GLU A 73 0.86 2.46 -26.34
CA GLU A 73 -0.05 2.30 -25.18
C GLU A 73 -0.11 0.86 -24.68
N GLY A 74 -0.19 -0.14 -25.56
CA GLY A 74 -0.25 -1.55 -25.15
C GLY A 74 1.02 -2.04 -24.44
N GLU A 75 2.20 -1.51 -24.80
CA GLU A 75 3.43 -1.82 -24.08
C GLU A 75 3.45 -1.18 -22.69
N LEU A 76 3.05 0.09 -22.60
CA LEU A 76 2.95 0.81 -21.33
C LEU A 76 1.96 0.13 -20.38
N SER A 77 0.79 -0.26 -20.89
CA SER A 77 -0.25 -0.97 -20.13
C SER A 77 0.22 -2.33 -19.60
N ARG A 78 0.98 -3.10 -20.40
CA ARG A 78 1.60 -4.36 -19.93
C ARG A 78 2.61 -4.12 -18.83
N ARG A 79 3.53 -3.16 -19.01
CA ARG A 79 4.55 -2.81 -18.00
C ARG A 79 3.91 -2.32 -16.71
N LEU A 80 2.86 -1.51 -16.81
CA LEU A 80 2.10 -1.04 -15.66
C LEU A 80 1.54 -2.22 -14.87
N ALA A 81 0.84 -3.14 -15.53
CA ALA A 81 0.27 -4.32 -14.90
C ALA A 81 1.33 -5.21 -14.23
N GLU A 82 2.53 -5.34 -14.81
CA GLU A 82 3.64 -6.09 -14.23
C GLU A 82 4.24 -5.42 -12.98
N LEU A 83 4.22 -4.09 -12.90
CA LEU A 83 4.80 -3.31 -11.80
C LEU A 83 3.84 -3.11 -10.62
N VAL A 84 2.53 -3.11 -10.85
CA VAL A 84 1.51 -2.88 -9.80
C VAL A 84 0.75 -4.15 -9.42
N ARG A 85 1.24 -5.33 -9.82
CA ARG A 85 0.65 -6.62 -9.44
C ARG A 85 0.89 -6.94 -7.97
N GLU A 86 0.03 -7.82 -7.44
CA GLU A 86 0.04 -8.25 -6.04
C GLU A 86 1.43 -8.68 -5.57
N GLU A 87 2.14 -9.54 -6.31
CA GLU A 87 3.41 -10.06 -5.79
C GLU A 87 4.53 -9.01 -5.85
N ALA A 88 4.48 -8.07 -6.79
CA ALA A 88 5.42 -6.94 -6.80
C ALA A 88 5.18 -6.01 -5.60
N CYS A 89 3.91 -5.73 -5.28
CA CYS A 89 3.56 -4.97 -4.09
C CYS A 89 3.94 -5.70 -2.79
N ALA A 90 3.79 -7.04 -2.75
CA ALA A 90 4.17 -7.85 -1.60
C ALA A 90 5.69 -7.82 -1.37
N GLU A 91 6.51 -7.98 -2.41
CA GLU A 91 7.97 -7.86 -2.33
C GLU A 91 8.39 -6.49 -1.75
N VAL A 92 7.79 -5.39 -2.23
CA VAL A 92 8.05 -4.04 -1.71
C VAL A 92 7.60 -3.89 -0.25
N ALA A 93 6.46 -4.46 0.12
CA ALA A 93 5.95 -4.40 1.49
C ALA A 93 6.83 -5.19 2.48
N GLU A 94 7.40 -6.32 2.05
CA GLU A 94 8.38 -7.09 2.81
C GLU A 94 9.68 -6.30 3.01
N ASP A 95 10.21 -5.67 1.96
CA ASP A 95 11.41 -4.82 2.04
C ASP A 95 11.22 -3.61 2.98
N MET A 96 10.00 -3.06 3.01
CA MET A 96 9.61 -2.00 3.94
C MET A 96 9.35 -2.52 5.37
N GLY A 97 9.27 -3.83 5.56
CA GLY A 97 8.96 -4.47 6.83
C GLY A 97 7.55 -4.16 7.35
N VAL A 98 6.59 -3.97 6.45
CA VAL A 98 5.18 -3.74 6.79
C VAL A 98 4.59 -4.98 7.47
N GLY A 99 5.01 -6.18 7.04
CA GLY A 99 4.57 -7.47 7.58
C GLY A 99 4.75 -7.63 9.09
N ASP A 100 5.73 -6.94 9.69
CA ASP A 100 5.97 -6.96 11.13
C ASP A 100 4.85 -6.24 11.93
N CYS A 101 4.04 -5.41 11.24
CA CYS A 101 3.08 -4.48 11.84
C CYS A 101 1.60 -4.86 11.61
N ILE A 102 1.31 -5.96 10.90
CA ILE A 102 -0.05 -6.38 10.47
C ILE A 102 -0.59 -7.56 11.29
#